data_AF-X0PPT7-F1
#
_entry.id   AF-X0PPT7-F1
#
_cell.length_a   1.000
_cell.length_b   1.000
_cell.length_c   1.000
_cell.angle_alpha   90.00
_cell.angle_beta   90.00
_cell.angle_gamma   90.00
#
_symmetry.space_group_name_H-M   'P 1'
#
loop_
_entity.id
_entity.type
_entity.pdbx_description
1 polymer ?
#
loop_
_entity_poly.entity_id
_entity_poly.type
_entity_poly.pdbx_seq_one_letter_code
_entity_poly.pdbx_strand_id
1 'polypeptide(L)' 'MDEKFRNLYDVQQLLKRFGIFVHLGNRLWDIELMHEELRKIHDARLIDDQVFRSAALVLKREHRLEAEHPENNMFHD' A
#
# COMPACT_ATOMS: atom_id res chain seq x y z
N MET A 1 9.31 3.38 -18.31
CA MET A 1 8.02 2.66 -18.40
C MET A 1 7.06 3.38 -17.46
N ASP A 2 5.92 3.85 -17.94
CA ASP A 2 4.88 4.42 -17.06
C ASP A 2 4.19 3.28 -16.33
N GLU A 3 4.64 2.97 -15.11
CA GLU A 3 3.91 2.05 -14.24
C GLU A 3 2.64 2.72 -13.75
N LYS A 4 1.49 2.22 -14.23
CA LYS A 4 0.18 2.79 -13.92
C LYS A 4 -0.48 2.04 -12.76
N PHE A 5 -0.21 2.50 -11.54
CA PHE A 5 -0.88 2.04 -10.32
C PHE A 5 -2.33 2.53 -10.30
N ARG A 6 -3.29 1.59 -10.21
CA ARG A 6 -4.72 1.89 -10.21
C ARG A 6 -5.43 1.39 -8.96
N ASN A 7 -4.94 0.33 -8.35
CA ASN A 7 -5.57 -0.32 -7.20
C ASN A 7 -4.52 -0.97 -6.28
N LEU A 8 -4.98 -1.46 -5.12
CA LEU A 8 -4.12 -2.09 -4.12
C LEU A 8 -3.30 -3.26 -4.71
N TYR A 9 -3.89 -4.03 -5.63
CA TYR A 9 -3.23 -5.17 -6.25
C TYR A 9 -2.00 -4.74 -7.07
N ASP A 10 -2.06 -3.64 -7.81
CA ASP A 10 -0.89 -3.14 -8.55
C ASP A 10 0.28 -2.81 -7.60
N VAL A 11 -0.03 -2.24 -6.42
CA VAL A 11 0.98 -1.95 -5.39
C VAL A 11 1.51 -3.26 -4.76
N GLN A 12 0.65 -4.24 -4.52
CA GLN A 12 1.09 -5.56 -4.06
C GLN A 12 2.05 -6.21 -5.07
N GLN A 13 1.78 -6.11 -6.37
CA GLN A 13 2.66 -6.64 -7.40
C GLN A 13 4.01 -5.92 -7.45
N LEU A 14 4.05 -4.61 -7.20
CA LEU A 14 5.32 -3.88 -7.04
C LEU A 14 6.14 -4.45 -5.87
N LEU A 15 5.54 -4.57 -4.68
CA LEU A 15 6.23 -5.07 -3.48
C LEU A 15 6.76 -6.51 -3.68
N LYS A 16 5.99 -7.37 -4.36
CA LYS A 16 6.41 -8.75 -4.67
C LYS A 16 7.69 -8.82 -5.51
N ARG A 17 7.98 -7.83 -6.36
CA ARG A 17 9.24 -7.79 -7.14
C ARG A 17 10.47 -7.62 -6.25
N PHE A 18 10.28 -7.10 -5.03
CA PHE A 18 11.30 -6.96 -4.00
C PHE A 18 11.23 -8.08 -2.95
N GLY A 19 10.44 -9.13 -3.18
CA GLY A 19 10.28 -10.25 -2.25
C GLY A 19 9.44 -9.93 -1.01
N ILE A 20 8.68 -8.82 -1.03
CA ILE A 20 7.84 -8.39 0.09
C ILE A 20 6.42 -8.91 -0.11
N PHE A 21 5.96 -9.71 0.86
CA PHE A 21 4.61 -10.29 0.89
C PHE A 21 3.93 -9.85 2.19
N VAL A 22 2.87 -9.05 2.07
CA VAL A 22 2.10 -8.53 3.20
C VAL A 22 0.77 -9.28 3.27
N HIS A 23 0.53 -9.93 4.42
CA HIS A 23 -0.74 -10.58 4.73
C HIS A 23 -0.87 -10.86 6.23
N LEU A 24 -1.38 -9.88 6.97
CA LEU A 24 -1.60 -9.90 8.42
C LEU A 24 -3.02 -10.36 8.79
N GLY A 25 -3.91 -10.51 7.81
CA GLY A 25 -5.30 -10.92 8.02
C GLY A 25 -6.25 -9.77 8.38
N ASN A 26 -5.73 -8.56 8.56
CA ASN A 26 -6.52 -7.33 8.63
C ASN A 26 -6.10 -6.41 7.47
N ARG A 27 -7.07 -6.03 6.64
CA ARG A 27 -6.81 -5.28 5.40
C ARG A 27 -6.30 -3.86 5.66
N LEU A 28 -6.77 -3.19 6.71
CA LEU A 28 -6.29 -1.86 7.07
C LEU A 28 -4.80 -1.92 7.45
N TRP A 29 -4.43 -2.87 8.29
CA TRP A 29 -3.05 -3.08 8.72
C TRP A 29 -2.15 -3.52 7.56
N ASP A 30 -2.66 -4.35 6.66
CA ASP A 30 -1.95 -4.71 5.43
C ASP A 30 -1.63 -3.48 4.60
N ILE A 31 -2.59 -2.56 4.43
CA ILE A 31 -2.38 -1.31 3.67
C ILE A 31 -1.33 -0.42 4.37
N GLU A 32 -1.36 -0.33 5.70
CA GLU A 32 -0.38 0.44 6.47
C GLU A 32 1.04 -0.13 6.34
N LEU A 33 1.19 -1.45 6.47
CA LEU A 33 2.48 -2.11 6.32
C LEU A 33 2.99 -2.01 4.88
N MET A 34 2.13 -2.16 3.88
CA MET A 34 2.49 -1.93 2.49
C MET A 34 3.02 -0.51 2.24
N HIS A 35 2.46 0.49 2.93
CA HIS A 35 2.92 1.88 2.81
C HIS A 35 4.31 2.07 3.42
N GLU A 36 4.57 1.46 4.58
CA GLU A 36 5.88 1.48 5.22
C GLU A 36 6.96 0.80 4.36
N GLU A 37 6.65 -0.38 3.82
CA GLU A 37 7.57 -1.10 2.93
C GLU A 37 7.83 -0.32 1.63
N LEU A 38 6.79 0.32 1.06
CA LEU A 38 6.96 1.19 -0.11
C LEU A 38 7.90 2.38 0.17
N ARG A 39 7.81 3.00 1.36
CA ARG A 39 8.74 4.07 1.78
C ARG A 39 10.18 3.56 1.87
N LYS A 40 10.41 2.40 2.48
CA LYS A 40 11.76 1.81 2.61
C LYS A 40 12.40 1.55 1.24
N ILE A 41 11.63 1.04 0.27
CA ILE A 41 12.11 0.82 -1.10
C ILE A 41 12.50 2.15 -1.78
N HIS A 42 11.70 3.20 -1.58
CA HIS A 42 11.98 4.54 -2.10
C HIS A 42 13.20 5.19 -1.44
N ASP A 43 13.32 5.11 -0.11
CA ASP A 43 14.45 5.64 0.65
C ASP A 43 15.78 4.96 0.27
N ALA A 44 15.71 3.65 -0.04
CA ALA A 44 16.83 2.88 -0.58
C ALA A 44 17.14 3.19 -2.07
N ARG A 45 16.39 4.10 -2.69
CA ARG A 45 16.49 4.51 -4.11
C ARG A 45 16.30 3.36 -5.10
N LEU A 46 15.50 2.35 -4.73
CA LEU A 46 15.20 1.19 -5.58
C LEU A 46 14.04 1.46 -6.55
N ILE A 47 13.24 2.50 -6.29
CA ILE A 47 12.20 3.04 -7.18
C ILE A 47 12.36 4.56 -7.27
N ASP A 48 11.93 5.15 -8.38
CA ASP A 48 11.93 6.60 -8.55
C ASP A 48 10.73 7.28 -7.85
N ASP A 49 10.79 8.61 -7.75
CA ASP A 49 9.74 9.38 -7.09
C ASP A 49 8.38 9.28 -7.80
N GLN A 50 8.35 9.04 -9.12
CA GLN A 50 7.10 8.95 -9.87
C GLN A 50 6.37 7.65 -9.51
N VAL A 51 7.09 6.53 -9.46
CA VAL A 51 6.59 5.22 -9.00
C VAL A 51 6.12 5.33 -7.56
N PHE A 52 6.94 5.89 -6.67
CA PHE A 52 6.59 6.08 -5.26
C PHE A 52 5.30 6.90 -5.09
N ARG A 53 5.23 8.10 -5.68
CA ARG A 53 4.06 8.97 -5.56
C ARG A 53 2.78 8.31 -6.08
N SER A 54 2.88 7.60 -7.20
CA SER A 54 1.73 6.94 -7.82
C SER A 54 1.20 5.78 -6.96
N ALA A 55 2.09 4.91 -6.46
CA ALA A 55 1.71 3.82 -5.58
C ALA A 55 1.21 4.31 -4.21
N ALA A 56 1.86 5.33 -3.62
CA ALA A 56 1.45 5.91 -2.34
C ALA A 56 0.06 6.55 -2.40
N LEU A 57 -0.32 7.18 -3.53
CA LEU A 57 -1.65 7.75 -3.72
C LEU A 57 -2.74 6.66 -3.71
N VAL A 58 -2.46 5.51 -4.33
CA VAL A 58 -3.35 4.35 -4.31
C VAL A 58 -3.50 3.84 -2.88
N LEU A 59 -2.40 3.61 -2.15
CA LEU A 59 -2.45 3.16 -0.75
C LEU A 59 -3.23 4.14 0.13
N LYS A 60 -3.02 5.44 -0.03
CA LYS A 60 -3.75 6.47 0.74
C LYS A 60 -5.26 6.45 0.45
N ARG A 61 -5.66 6.23 -0.81
CA ARG A 61 -7.07 6.09 -1.17
C ARG A 61 -7.68 4.84 -0.56
N GLU A 62 -7.01 3.70 -0.70
CA GLU A 62 -7.49 2.41 -0.18
C GLU A 62 -7.57 2.41 1.35
N HIS A 63 -6.58 2.99 2.04
CA HIS A 63 -6.59 3.15 3.49
C HIS A 63 -7.82 3.90 3.96
N ARG A 64 -8.14 5.04 3.33
CA ARG A 64 -9.34 5.82 3.69
C ARG A 64 -10.62 5.01 3.51
N LEU A 65 -10.76 4.32 2.38
CA LEU A 65 -11.95 3.49 2.11
C LEU A 65 -12.10 2.36 3.13
N GLU A 66 -10.98 1.75 3.54
CA GLU A 66 -10.96 0.66 4.51
C GLU A 66 -11.21 1.16 5.94
N ALA A 67 -10.67 2.32 6.31
CA ALA A 67 -10.87 2.94 7.62
C ALA A 67 -12.33 3.41 7.82
N GLU A 68 -12.99 3.84 6.75
CA GLU A 68 -14.42 4.19 6.75
C GLU A 68 -15.33 2.94 6.73
N HIS A 69 -14.78 1.74 6.62
CA HIS A 69 -15.57 0.51 6.53
C HIS A 69 -16.21 0.16 7.88
N PRO A 70 -17.52 -0.17 7.94
CA PRO A 70 -18.25 -0.39 9.20
C PRO A 70 -17.61 -1.43 10.12
N GLU A 71 -17.05 -2.50 9.55
CA GLU A 71 -16.41 -3.58 10.32
C GLU A 71 -15.18 -3.10 11.11
N ASN A 72 -14.41 -2.11 10.60
CA ASN A 72 -13.29 -1.54 11.34
C ASN A 72 -13.73 -0.53 12.41
N ASN A 73 -14.91 0.07 12.27
CA ASN A 73 -15.49 0.96 13.28
C ASN A 73 -16.14 0.20 14.45
N MET A 74 -16.46 -1.09 14.30
CA MET A 74 -17.11 -1.90 15.35
C MET A 74 -16.14 -2.39 16.45
N PHE A 75 -14.82 -2.24 16.27
CA PHE A 75 -13.80 -2.63 17.26
C PHE A 75 -13.28 -1.46 18.10
N HIS A 76 -13.89 -0.27 17.95
CA HIS A 76 -13.49 0.96 18.64
C HIS A 76 -14.43 1.41 19.77
N ASP A 77 -15.42 0.59 20.15
CA ASP A 77 -16.31 0.81 21.31
C ASP A 77 -15.88 0.00 22.55
#